data_AF-A0A1X0QNT4-F1
#
_entry.id   AF-A0A1X0QNT4-F1
#
_cell.length_a   1.000
_cell.length_b   1.000
_cell.length_c   1.000
_cell.angle_alpha   90.00
_cell.angle_beta   90.00
_cell.angle_gamma   90.00
#
_symmetry.space_group_name_H-M   'P 1'
#
loop_
_entity.id
_entity.type
_entity.pdbx_description
1 polymer ?
#
loop_
_entity_poly.entity_id
_entity_poly.type
_entity_poly.pdbx_seq_one_letter_code
_entity_poly.pdbx_strand_id
1 'polypeptide(L)'
;GKRKTKRKPQKKLKAKLDTTFNCLFCNHENSVDCKIDHANKLGHLNYLDEPVDVYSAWIDACEDVNQRKRLERSRNGREEVRSPPPASYDDDDD
;
A
#
# COMPACT_ATOMS: atom_id res chain seq x y z
N GLY A 1 -44.05 19.06 42.86
CA GLY A 1 -42.89 19.48 42.03
C GLY A 1 -42.60 18.43 40.98
N LYS A 2 -42.77 18.75 39.69
CA LYS A 2 -42.52 17.81 38.58
C LYS A 2 -41.01 17.64 38.37
N ARG A 3 -40.47 16.46 38.70
CA ARG A 3 -39.06 16.12 38.49
C ARG A 3 -38.76 16.13 36.98
N LYS A 4 -37.88 17.03 36.53
CA LYS A 4 -37.36 17.04 35.16
C LYS A 4 -36.51 15.78 34.96
N THR A 5 -36.93 14.91 34.07
CA THR A 5 -36.15 13.75 33.62
C THR A 5 -34.92 14.24 32.86
N LYS A 6 -33.73 13.78 33.28
CA LYS A 6 -32.46 14.06 32.59
C LYS A 6 -32.51 13.39 31.21
N ARG A 7 -32.48 14.18 30.12
CA ARG A 7 -32.35 13.66 28.76
C ARG A 7 -31.02 12.90 28.64
N LYS A 8 -31.07 11.67 28.11
CA LYS A 8 -29.87 10.88 27.82
C LYS A 8 -29.05 11.59 26.73
N PRO A 9 -27.71 11.68 26.86
CA PRO A 9 -26.87 12.29 25.84
C PRO A 9 -27.00 11.50 24.53
N GLN A 10 -27.26 12.20 23.43
CA GLN A 10 -27.31 11.59 22.11
C GLN A 10 -25.90 11.16 21.71
N LYS A 11 -25.71 9.86 21.44
CA LYS A 11 -24.47 9.37 20.86
C LYS A 11 -24.30 10.02 19.49
N LYS A 12 -23.19 10.71 19.27
CA LYS A 12 -22.83 11.22 17.94
C LYS A 12 -22.73 10.01 17.01
N LEU A 13 -23.55 9.96 15.96
CA LEU A 13 -23.42 8.95 14.92
C LEU A 13 -22.06 9.17 14.24
N LYS A 14 -21.20 8.16 14.28
CA LYS A 14 -20.04 8.13 13.38
C LYS A 14 -20.60 8.04 11.95
N ALA A 15 -20.10 8.86 11.05
CA ALA A 15 -20.41 8.70 9.63
C ALA A 15 -20.00 7.28 9.21
N LYS A 16 -20.84 6.61 8.43
CA LYS A 16 -20.51 5.29 7.90
C LYS A 16 -19.58 5.51 6.70
N LEU A 17 -18.31 5.13 6.83
CA LEU A 17 -17.39 5.11 5.70
C LEU A 17 -17.69 3.93 4.78
N ASP A 18 -17.27 4.04 3.52
CA ASP A 18 -17.42 2.98 2.53
C ASP A 18 -16.53 1.77 2.87
N THR A 19 -17.07 0.59 2.57
CA THR A 19 -16.41 -0.71 2.80
C THR A 19 -16.06 -1.43 1.50
N THR A 20 -16.45 -0.85 0.35
CA THR A 20 -16.30 -1.39 -0.99
C THR A 20 -15.40 -0.49 -1.82
N PHE A 21 -14.42 -1.06 -2.52
CA PHE A 21 -13.41 -0.32 -3.26
C PHE A 21 -13.21 -0.88 -4.67
N ASN A 22 -12.53 -0.11 -5.52
CA ASN A 22 -12.16 -0.52 -6.88
C ASN A 22 -10.99 -1.51 -6.83
N CYS A 23 -10.97 -2.49 -7.73
CA CYS A 23 -9.87 -3.45 -7.78
C CYS A 23 -8.61 -2.83 -8.41
N LEU A 24 -7.47 -2.89 -7.72
CA LEU A 24 -6.19 -2.36 -8.23
C LEU A 24 -5.64 -3.11 -9.46
N PHE A 25 -6.15 -4.32 -9.72
CA PHE A 25 -5.67 -5.18 -10.80
C PHE A 25 -6.52 -5.09 -12.08
N CYS A 26 -7.84 -5.17 -11.93
CA CYS A 26 -8.77 -5.15 -13.07
C CYS A 26 -9.52 -3.82 -13.25
N ASN A 27 -9.33 -2.87 -12.33
CA ASN A 27 -9.98 -1.56 -12.34
C ASN A 27 -11.52 -1.58 -12.40
N HIS A 28 -12.14 -2.72 -12.05
CA HIS A 28 -13.60 -2.79 -11.94
C HIS A 28 -14.06 -2.10 -10.65
N GLU A 29 -15.14 -1.34 -10.77
CA GLU A 29 -15.67 -0.54 -9.67
C GLU A 29 -16.32 -1.43 -8.61
N ASN A 30 -16.26 -1.02 -7.33
CA ASN A 30 -16.92 -1.68 -6.19
C ASN A 30 -16.71 -3.21 -6.15
N SER A 31 -15.52 -3.67 -6.52
CA SER A 31 -15.21 -5.09 -6.73
C SER A 31 -14.50 -5.75 -5.55
N VAL A 32 -14.09 -4.94 -4.58
CA VAL A 32 -13.34 -5.39 -3.42
C VAL A 32 -14.10 -5.01 -2.16
N ASP A 33 -14.58 -6.00 -1.42
CA ASP A 33 -15.17 -5.82 -0.09
C ASP A 33 -14.11 -5.97 0.99
N CYS A 34 -14.02 -5.00 1.90
CA CYS A 34 -13.16 -5.07 3.07
C CYS A 34 -13.97 -5.44 4.33
N LYS A 35 -13.59 -6.53 4.99
CA LYS A 35 -14.16 -6.98 6.26
C LYS A 35 -13.08 -7.03 7.31
N ILE A 36 -13.21 -6.20 8.35
CA ILE A 36 -12.28 -6.17 9.48
C ILE A 36 -12.89 -6.98 10.64
N ASP A 37 -12.17 -7.99 11.07
CA ASP A 37 -12.51 -8.80 12.24
C ASP A 37 -11.55 -8.49 13.41
N HIS A 38 -11.94 -7.53 14.25
CA HIS A 38 -11.17 -7.15 15.43
C HIS A 38 -11.20 -8.22 16.54
N ALA A 39 -12.17 -9.15 16.52
CA ALA A 39 -12.26 -10.18 17.55
C ALA A 39 -11.17 -11.23 17.37
N ASN A 40 -10.92 -11.62 16.11
CA ASN A 40 -9.91 -12.61 15.77
C ASN A 40 -8.53 -12.00 15.49
N LYS A 41 -8.39 -10.66 15.52
CA LYS A 41 -7.14 -9.92 15.26
C LYS A 41 -6.40 -10.44 14.02
N LEU A 42 -7.15 -10.66 12.93
CA LEU A 42 -6.57 -11.12 11.67
C LEU A 42 -5.76 -9.97 11.06
N GLY A 43 -4.44 -10.12 11.05
CA GLY A 43 -3.50 -9.09 10.60
C GLY A 43 -3.08 -8.12 11.71
N HIS A 44 -2.15 -7.21 11.37
CA HIS A 44 -1.69 -6.18 12.29
C HIS A 44 -2.66 -4.98 12.26
N LEU A 45 -3.88 -5.20 12.76
CA LEU A 45 -4.95 -4.19 12.78
C LEU A 45 -5.19 -3.68 14.21
N ASN A 46 -5.29 -2.36 14.34
CA ASN A 46 -5.67 -1.65 15.56
C ASN A 46 -7.18 -1.33 15.54
N TYR A 47 -7.74 -1.00 16.71
CA TYR A 47 -9.16 -0.66 16.85
C TYR A 47 -9.58 0.66 16.18
N LEU A 48 -8.59 1.43 15.72
CA LEU A 48 -8.77 2.69 15.00
C LEU A 48 -8.78 2.49 13.49
N ASP A 49 -8.34 1.33 13.01
CA ASP A 49 -8.23 1.07 11.57
C ASP A 49 -9.63 0.90 10.98
N GLU A 50 -9.87 1.65 9.93
CA GLU A 50 -11.07 1.61 9.10
C GLU A 50 -10.76 0.89 7.77
N PRO A 51 -11.78 0.41 7.04
CA PRO A 51 -11.58 -0.27 5.75
C PRO A 51 -10.70 0.49 4.76
N VAL A 52 -10.77 1.82 4.80
CA VAL A 52 -9.95 2.71 3.95
C VAL A 52 -8.45 2.63 4.28
N ASP A 53 -8.10 2.43 5.55
CA ASP A 53 -6.70 2.30 5.97
C ASP A 53 -6.09 1.01 5.40
N VAL A 54 -6.85 -0.09 5.45
CA VAL A 54 -6.47 -1.39 4.87
C VAL A 54 -6.30 -1.29 3.36
N TYR A 55 -7.24 -0.61 2.69
CA TYR A 55 -7.16 -0.41 1.23
C TYR A 55 -5.97 0.46 0.84
N SER A 56 -5.67 1.53 1.60
CA SER A 56 -4.52 2.40 1.35
C SER A 56 -3.20 1.66 1.53
N ALA A 57 -3.07 0.88 2.61
CA ALA A 57 -1.90 0.02 2.82
C ALA A 57 -1.69 -1.00 1.70
N TRP A 58 -2.77 -1.50 1.09
CA TRP A 58 -2.69 -2.40 -0.06
C TRP A 58 -2.20 -1.70 -1.33
N ILE A 59 -2.65 -0.45 -1.58
CA ILE A 59 -2.13 0.39 -2.67
C ILE A 59 -0.62 0.59 -2.49
N ASP A 60 -0.19 1.05 -1.32
CA ASP A 60 1.22 1.30 -1.01
C ASP A 60 2.08 0.04 -1.20
N ALA A 61 1.57 -1.12 -0.77
CA ALA A 61 2.26 -2.40 -0.94
C ALA A 61 2.40 -2.80 -2.43
N CYS A 62 1.38 -2.55 -3.24
CA CYS A 62 1.45 -2.78 -4.69
C CYS A 62 2.46 -1.85 -5.37
N GLU A 63 2.47 -0.56 -4.98
CA GLU A 63 3.40 0.44 -5.51
C GLU A 63 4.85 0.14 -5.14
N ASP A 64 5.12 -0.24 -3.89
CA ASP A 64 6.46 -0.58 -3.41
C ASP A 64 7.04 -1.81 -4.14
N VAL A 65 6.25 -2.86 -4.40
CA VAL A 65 6.68 -3.99 -5.23
C VAL A 65 7.03 -3.52 -6.65
N ASN A 66 6.22 -2.63 -7.23
CA ASN A 66 6.47 -2.09 -8.55
C ASN A 66 7.73 -1.21 -8.58
N GLN A 67 7.94 -0.39 -7.54
CA GLN A 67 9.12 0.45 -7.40
C GLN A 67 10.39 -0.39 -7.26
N ARG A 68 10.37 -1.46 -6.44
CA ARG A 68 11.50 -2.40 -6.32
C ARG A 68 11.88 -3.01 -7.66
N LYS A 69 10.89 -3.49 -8.43
CA LYS A 69 11.13 -4.02 -9.79
C LYS A 69 11.77 -2.97 -10.71
N ARG A 70 11.35 -1.70 -10.64
CA ARG A 70 11.98 -0.60 -11.42
C ARG A 70 13.43 -0.36 -11.00
N LEU A 71 13.72 -0.38 -9.70
CA LEU A 71 15.08 -0.20 -9.17
C LEU A 71 15.99 -1.37 -9.56
N GLU A 72 15.51 -2.61 -9.45
CA GLU A 72 16.24 -3.81 -9.89
C GLU A 72 16.54 -3.75 -11.39
N ARG A 73 15.54 -3.45 -12.23
CA ARG A 73 15.75 -3.27 -13.67
C ARG A 73 16.79 -2.20 -13.98
N SER A 74 16.82 -1.12 -13.20
CA SER A 74 17.80 -0.04 -13.36
C SER A 74 19.21 -0.44 -12.93
N ARG A 75 19.34 -1.31 -11.91
CA ARG A 75 20.64 -1.89 -11.50
C ARG A 75 21.16 -2.86 -12.56
N ASN A 76 20.33 -3.80 -13.00
CA ASN A 76 20.71 -4.77 -14.03
C ASN A 76 21.00 -4.11 -15.40
N GLY A 77 20.34 -3.00 -15.73
CA GLY A 77 20.64 -2.23 -16.94
C GLY A 77 21.95 -1.44 -16.90
N ARG A 78 22.60 -1.31 -15.74
CA ARG A 78 23.87 -0.57 -15.57
C ARG A 78 25.11 -1.47 -15.59
N GLU A 79 24.93 -2.79 -15.53
CA GLU A 79 26.01 -3.78 -15.50
C GLU A 79 26.59 -4.08 -16.90
N GLU A 80 25.89 -3.72 -17.97
CA GLU A 80 26.38 -3.93 -19.35
C GLU A 80 27.42 -2.89 -19.83
N VAL A 81 27.58 -1.76 -19.12
CA VAL A 81 28.54 -0.67 -19.46
C VAL A 81 29.76 -0.71 -18.56
N ARG A 82 30.24 -1.90 -18.19
CA ARG A 82 31.53 -2.07 -17.50
C ARG A 82 32.34 -3.22 -18.10
N SER A 83 32.34 -3.33 -19.43
CA SER A 83 33.47 -3.98 -20.11
C SER A 83 34.70 -3.08 -19.92
N PRO A 84 35.80 -3.57 -19.33
CA PRO A 84 37.07 -2.84 -19.39
C PRO A 84 37.44 -2.65 -20.87
N PRO A 85 38.04 -1.50 -21.25
CA PRO A 85 38.53 -1.33 -22.61
C PRO A 85 39.52 -2.46 -22.94
N PRO A 86 39.54 -2.98 -24.17
CA PRO A 86 40.58 -3.92 -24.57
C PRO A 86 41.93 -3.27 -24.29
N ALA A 87 42.81 -3.98 -23.59
CA ALA A 87 44.19 -3.55 -23.42
C ALA A 87 44.77 -3.32 -24.82
N SER A 88 44.95 -2.06 -25.19
CA SER A 88 45.80 -1.66 -26.30
C SER A 88 47.19 -2.13 -25.90
N TYR A 89 47.62 -3.26 -26.45
CA TYR A 89 49.04 -3.58 -26.47
C TYR A 89 49.69 -2.46 -27.28
N ASP A 90 50.45 -1.63 -26.59
CA ASP A 90 51.38 -0.69 -27.20
C ASP A 90 52.32 -1.48 -28.12
N ASP A 91 52.32 -1.07 -29.39
CA ASP A 91 53.29 -1.44 -30.40
C ASP A 91 54.59 -0.69 -30.04
N ASP A 92 55.54 -1.36 -29.38
CA ASP A 92 56.87 -0.82 -29.06
C ASP A 92 57.94 -1.83 -29.52
N ASP A 93 58.42 -1.62 -30.75
CA ASP A 93 59.84 -1.56 -31.17
C ASP A 93 60.83 -2.66 -30.68
N ASP A 94 61.08 -3.68 -31.53
CA ASP A 94 62.41 -4.13 -32.06
C ASP A 94 62.24 -5.31 -33.05
#